data_AF-A0A251XKZ9-F1
#
_entry.id   AF-A0A251XKZ9-F1
#
_cell.length_a   1.000
_cell.length_b   1.000
_cell.length_c   1.000
_cell.angle_alpha   90.00
_cell.angle_beta   90.00
_cell.angle_gamma   90.00
#
_symmetry.space_group_name_H-M   'P 1'
#
loop_
_entity.id
_entity.type
_entity.pdbx_description
1 polymer ?
#
loop_
_entity_poly.entity_id
_entity_poly.type
_entity_poly.pdbx_seq_one_letter_code
_entity_poly.pdbx_strand_id
1 'polypeptide(L)'
;MVRHLLPRGLRPLRGAHRHAAAPPPRLAAWFTAGAAVQGPVSFLLLVPPAIAAFLASYAGWFATSNGYFRNWAAVGANAWQGGLAWVPLSIQSLWHYLAQQYAFNVGLDVTHPYRADPRIWLLLYRPTQFYYEGYGYGESGCTIDACSASITSIANPIIWWLSVAAMLYLVYRLAARREWRVGLVLMGMVVGYLPWLLYVNRTVFQFYSIAFEPYLILCLAMVLGMILGDRGDPRPAARAAS
;
A
#
# COMPACT_ATOMS: atom_id res chain seq x y z
N MET A 1 -5.42 -6.04 79.52
CA MET A 1 -5.10 -7.44 79.15
C MET A 1 -5.66 -7.66 77.75
N VAL A 2 -4.96 -8.06 76.68
CA VAL A 2 -3.56 -8.44 76.46
C VAL A 2 -3.19 -8.04 75.02
N ARG A 3 -1.94 -7.60 74.89
CA ARG A 3 -1.15 -7.26 73.70
C ARG A 3 -0.88 -8.49 72.81
N HIS A 4 -0.53 -8.23 71.54
CA HIS A 4 0.17 -9.09 70.56
C HIS A 4 -0.66 -9.84 69.52
N LEU A 5 -0.51 -9.44 68.24
CA LEU A 5 0.22 -10.19 67.21
C LEU A 5 0.18 -9.47 65.84
N LEU A 6 1.21 -8.67 65.54
CA LEU A 6 1.85 -8.65 64.22
C LEU A 6 3.01 -9.66 64.31
N PRO A 7 3.50 -10.33 63.24
CA PRO A 7 3.79 -9.74 61.93
C PRO A 7 3.63 -10.69 60.71
N ARG A 8 3.81 -10.18 59.48
CA ARG A 8 4.79 -10.65 58.46
C ARG A 8 4.41 -10.22 57.04
N GLY A 9 5.26 -9.39 56.46
CA GLY A 9 5.84 -9.65 55.13
C GLY A 9 5.03 -9.27 53.91
N LEU A 10 5.23 -8.03 53.45
CA LEU A 10 5.22 -7.70 52.01
C LEU A 10 6.15 -8.66 51.24
N ARG A 11 5.62 -9.36 50.24
CA ARG A 11 6.40 -9.94 49.15
C ARG A 11 5.96 -9.30 47.84
N PRO A 12 6.76 -8.43 47.20
CA PRO A 12 6.49 -8.02 45.84
C PRO A 12 6.74 -9.21 44.92
N LEU A 13 5.73 -9.58 44.12
CA LEU A 13 5.87 -10.55 43.03
C LEU A 13 6.74 -9.95 41.91
N ARG A 14 8.06 -9.89 42.12
CA ARG A 14 9.03 -9.78 41.02
C ARG A 14 9.20 -11.16 40.39
N GLY A 15 8.20 -11.57 39.61
CA GLY A 15 8.34 -12.63 38.62
C GLY A 15 9.08 -12.08 37.41
N ALA A 16 10.40 -11.95 37.50
CA ALA A 16 11.23 -11.74 36.33
C ALA A 16 11.22 -13.02 35.50
N HIS A 17 10.26 -13.16 34.59
CA HIS A 17 10.34 -14.10 33.48
C HIS A 17 11.46 -13.64 32.55
N ARG A 18 12.71 -13.93 32.95
CA ARG A 18 13.82 -14.01 32.01
C ARG A 18 13.55 -15.23 31.15
N HIS A 19 12.75 -15.06 30.10
CA HIS A 19 12.83 -15.94 28.96
C HIS A 19 14.28 -15.86 28.48
N ALA A 20 15.06 -16.90 28.74
CA ALA A 20 16.36 -17.05 28.13
C ALA A 20 16.14 -16.91 26.62
N ALA A 21 16.64 -15.82 26.04
CA ALA A 21 16.55 -15.60 24.62
C ALA A 21 17.28 -16.76 23.94
N ALA A 22 16.53 -17.62 23.24
CA ALA A 22 17.13 -18.62 22.40
C ALA A 22 18.13 -17.93 21.45
N PRO A 23 19.31 -18.51 21.21
CA PRO A 23 20.27 -17.93 20.28
C PRO A 23 19.55 -17.69 18.94
N PRO A 24 19.79 -16.53 18.28
CA PRO A 24 19.10 -16.23 17.03
C PRO A 24 19.35 -17.39 16.05
N PRO A 25 18.31 -17.90 15.39
CA PRO A 25 18.48 -18.96 14.41
C PRO A 25 19.51 -18.51 13.38
N ARG A 26 20.47 -19.38 13.06
CA ARG A 26 21.46 -19.11 12.01
C ARG A 26 20.69 -18.69 10.75
N LEU A 27 21.12 -17.63 10.05
CA LEU A 27 20.44 -17.11 8.84
C LEU A 27 20.08 -18.22 7.83
N ALA A 28 20.94 -19.22 7.67
CA ALA A 28 20.70 -20.40 6.83
C ALA A 28 19.50 -21.26 7.30
N ALA A 29 19.29 -21.40 8.61
CA ALA A 29 18.13 -22.08 9.19
C ALA A 29 16.84 -21.26 9.03
N TRP A 30 16.93 -19.93 8.97
CA TRP A 30 15.79 -19.04 8.72
C TRP A 30 15.29 -19.14 7.27
N PHE A 31 16.20 -19.16 6.29
CA PHE A 31 15.85 -19.37 4.89
C PHE A 31 15.27 -20.76 4.64
N THR A 32 15.86 -21.81 5.21
CA THR A 32 15.39 -23.19 5.01
C THR A 32 14.06 -23.45 5.73
N ALA A 33 13.92 -23.06 7.01
CA ALA A 33 12.65 -23.20 7.73
C ALA A 33 11.55 -22.27 7.15
N GLY A 34 11.90 -21.04 6.79
CA GLY A 34 10.97 -20.10 6.17
C GLY A 34 10.51 -20.53 4.79
N ALA A 35 11.43 -20.88 3.88
CA ALA A 35 11.05 -21.26 2.53
C ALA A 35 10.40 -22.66 2.46
N ALA A 36 10.91 -23.65 3.20
CA ALA A 36 10.42 -25.02 3.09
C ALA A 36 9.16 -25.30 3.92
N VAL A 37 8.98 -24.62 5.06
CA VAL A 37 7.81 -24.84 5.94
C VAL A 37 6.76 -23.75 5.76
N GLN A 38 7.16 -22.47 5.82
CA GLN A 38 6.23 -21.35 5.70
C GLN A 38 5.87 -21.06 4.23
N GLY A 39 6.73 -21.42 3.27
CA GLY A 39 6.50 -21.23 1.84
C GLY A 39 5.25 -21.95 1.32
N PRO A 40 5.11 -23.27 1.49
CA PRO A 40 3.91 -24.00 1.06
C PRO A 40 2.63 -23.49 1.72
N VAL A 41 2.68 -23.19 3.01
CA VAL A 41 1.54 -22.62 3.76
C VAL A 41 1.15 -21.26 3.17
N SER A 42 2.12 -20.37 2.96
CA SER A 42 1.88 -19.05 2.38
C SER A 42 1.34 -19.15 0.96
N PHE A 43 1.86 -20.09 0.15
CA PHE A 43 1.37 -20.34 -1.20
C PHE A 43 -0.10 -20.77 -1.19
N LEU A 44 -0.48 -21.73 -0.35
CA LEU A 44 -1.86 -22.20 -0.23
C LEU A 44 -2.81 -21.13 0.35
N LEU A 45 -2.30 -20.21 1.16
CA LEU A 45 -3.08 -19.10 1.72
C LEU A 45 -3.21 -17.91 0.78
N LEU A 46 -2.28 -17.70 -0.16
CA LEU A 46 -2.28 -16.54 -1.07
C LEU A 46 -2.76 -16.89 -2.48
N VAL A 47 -2.25 -17.96 -3.08
CA VAL A 47 -2.43 -18.24 -4.50
C VAL A 47 -3.86 -18.66 -4.83
N PRO A 48 -4.49 -19.63 -4.12
CA PRO A 48 -5.89 -19.99 -4.40
C PRO A 48 -6.86 -18.81 -4.22
N PRO A 49 -6.82 -18.02 -3.13
CA PRO A 49 -7.67 -16.84 -3.02
C PRO A 49 -7.38 -15.78 -4.09
N ALA A 50 -6.12 -15.58 -4.49
CA ALA A 50 -5.79 -14.65 -5.56
C ALA A 50 -6.35 -15.10 -6.93
N ILE A 51 -6.23 -16.40 -7.24
CA ILE A 51 -6.83 -16.98 -8.46
C ILE A 51 -8.35 -16.86 -8.39
N ALA A 52 -8.97 -17.17 -7.26
CA ALA A 52 -10.42 -17.04 -7.08
C ALA A 52 -10.88 -15.59 -7.25
N ALA A 53 -10.17 -14.63 -6.65
CA ALA A 53 -10.47 -13.20 -6.79
C ALA A 53 -10.30 -12.72 -8.24
N PHE A 54 -9.27 -13.19 -8.94
CA PHE A 54 -9.05 -12.89 -10.35
C PHE A 54 -10.15 -13.48 -11.25
N LEU A 55 -10.50 -14.75 -11.06
CA LEU A 55 -11.59 -15.37 -11.82
C LEU A 55 -12.94 -14.72 -11.50
N ALA A 56 -13.16 -14.30 -10.25
CA ALA A 56 -14.36 -13.57 -9.85
C ALA A 56 -14.44 -12.18 -10.52
N SER A 57 -13.32 -11.45 -10.64
CA SER A 57 -13.30 -10.15 -11.31
C SER A 57 -13.56 -10.26 -12.82
N TYR A 58 -13.26 -11.42 -13.42
CA TYR A 58 -13.58 -11.73 -14.83
C TYR A 58 -14.84 -12.58 -15.01
N ALA A 59 -15.61 -12.87 -13.96
CA ALA A 59 -16.76 -13.77 -14.03
C ALA A 59 -17.80 -13.28 -15.06
N GLY A 60 -18.06 -11.97 -15.12
CA GLY A 60 -18.95 -11.37 -16.11
C GLY A 60 -18.45 -11.51 -17.56
N TRP A 61 -17.13 -11.43 -17.77
CA TRP A 61 -16.52 -11.64 -19.09
C TRP A 61 -16.62 -13.11 -19.54
N PHE A 62 -16.51 -14.05 -18.61
CA PHE A 62 -16.74 -15.47 -18.90
C PHE A 62 -18.23 -15.77 -19.15
N ALA A 63 -19.13 -15.17 -18.38
CA ALA A 63 -20.57 -15.39 -18.45
C ALA A 63 -21.25 -14.80 -19.70
N THR A 64 -20.62 -13.82 -20.34
CA THR A 64 -21.16 -13.14 -21.53
C THR A 64 -20.39 -13.51 -22.81
N SER A 65 -21.02 -13.35 -23.98
CA SER A 65 -20.41 -13.66 -25.29
C SER A 65 -19.88 -12.44 -26.03
N ASN A 66 -20.24 -11.22 -25.59
CA ASN A 66 -19.91 -9.93 -26.20
C ASN A 66 -18.79 -9.16 -25.48
N GLY A 67 -18.07 -9.80 -24.56
CA GLY A 67 -16.93 -9.18 -23.88
C GLY A 67 -15.81 -8.79 -24.86
N TYR A 68 -15.02 -7.79 -24.49
CA TYR A 68 -13.89 -7.33 -25.30
C TYR A 68 -12.91 -8.48 -25.56
N PHE A 69 -12.55 -8.71 -26.83
CA PHE A 69 -11.75 -9.87 -27.31
C PHE A 69 -12.25 -11.27 -26.89
N ARG A 70 -13.50 -11.41 -26.44
CA ARG A 70 -14.06 -12.67 -25.91
C ARG A 70 -13.93 -13.86 -26.86
N ASN A 71 -14.13 -13.64 -28.16
CA ASN A 71 -14.07 -14.69 -29.17
C ASN A 71 -12.83 -14.58 -30.08
N TRP A 72 -11.80 -13.84 -29.65
CA TRP A 72 -10.61 -13.56 -30.47
C TRP A 72 -9.93 -14.83 -31.01
N ALA A 73 -9.75 -15.84 -30.15
CA ALA A 73 -9.11 -17.10 -30.54
C ALA A 73 -9.99 -17.99 -31.45
N ALA A 74 -11.30 -17.75 -31.49
CA ALA A 74 -12.24 -18.52 -32.31
C ALA A 74 -12.37 -17.99 -33.75
N VAL A 75 -11.72 -16.86 -34.06
CA VAL A 75 -11.81 -16.20 -35.37
C VAL A 75 -10.48 -16.36 -36.12
N GLY A 76 -10.57 -16.74 -37.40
CA GLY A 76 -9.40 -16.84 -38.29
C GLY A 76 -8.37 -17.87 -37.80
N ALA A 77 -7.09 -17.54 -37.93
CA ALA A 77 -5.96 -18.39 -37.52
C ALA A 77 -5.36 -17.98 -36.15
N ASN A 78 -6.15 -17.34 -35.29
CA ASN A 78 -5.67 -16.78 -34.01
C ASN A 78 -5.47 -17.82 -32.90
N ALA A 79 -6.13 -18.97 -32.99
CA ALA A 79 -5.98 -20.05 -32.00
C ALA A 79 -4.51 -20.50 -31.91
N TRP A 80 -4.05 -20.72 -30.68
CA TRP A 80 -2.71 -21.22 -30.42
C TRP A 80 -2.50 -22.59 -31.08
N GLN A 81 -1.33 -22.78 -31.67
CA GLN A 81 -0.95 -24.00 -32.37
C GLN A 81 0.12 -24.76 -31.56
N GLY A 82 0.33 -26.04 -31.89
CA GLY A 82 1.35 -26.87 -31.24
C GLY A 82 0.95 -27.35 -29.85
N GLY A 83 1.92 -27.45 -28.93
CA GLY A 83 1.74 -28.09 -27.61
C GLY A 83 0.77 -27.41 -26.66
N LEU A 84 0.30 -26.19 -26.97
CA LEU A 84 -0.69 -25.44 -26.19
C LEU A 84 -2.06 -25.35 -26.86
N ALA A 85 -2.26 -26.01 -28.01
CA ALA A 85 -3.53 -25.99 -28.73
C ALA A 85 -4.71 -26.57 -27.92
N TRP A 86 -4.42 -27.41 -26.92
CA TRP A 86 -5.42 -28.01 -26.02
C TRP A 86 -6.02 -27.01 -25.02
N VAL A 87 -5.39 -25.85 -24.81
CA VAL A 87 -5.88 -24.84 -23.87
C VAL A 87 -7.22 -24.28 -24.38
N PRO A 88 -8.27 -24.18 -23.56
CA PRO A 88 -9.58 -23.66 -23.98
C PRO A 88 -9.49 -22.30 -24.69
N LEU A 89 -10.21 -22.13 -25.81
CA LEU A 89 -10.19 -20.89 -26.61
C LEU A 89 -10.54 -19.65 -25.78
N SER A 90 -11.41 -19.78 -24.78
CA SER A 90 -11.75 -18.68 -23.87
C SER A 90 -10.54 -18.21 -23.04
N ILE A 91 -9.67 -19.13 -22.62
CA ILE A 91 -8.44 -18.80 -21.88
C ILE A 91 -7.42 -18.17 -22.84
N GLN A 92 -7.31 -18.66 -24.07
CA GLN A 92 -6.43 -18.06 -25.09
C GLN A 92 -6.86 -16.62 -25.42
N SER A 93 -8.17 -16.40 -25.61
CA SER A 93 -8.76 -15.07 -25.79
C SER A 93 -8.53 -14.15 -24.58
N LEU A 94 -8.67 -14.68 -23.35
CA LEU A 94 -8.41 -13.91 -22.14
C LEU A 94 -6.93 -13.52 -22.05
N TRP A 95 -6.02 -14.45 -22.34
CA TRP A 95 -4.59 -14.15 -22.37
C TRP A 95 -4.25 -13.06 -23.38
N HIS A 96 -4.81 -13.13 -24.60
CA HIS A 96 -4.66 -12.08 -25.60
C HIS A 96 -5.17 -10.74 -25.06
N TYR A 97 -6.34 -10.73 -24.43
CA TYR A 97 -6.89 -9.52 -23.84
C TYR A 97 -5.98 -8.94 -22.73
N LEU A 98 -5.45 -9.77 -21.84
CA LEU A 98 -4.51 -9.35 -20.80
C LEU A 98 -3.20 -8.82 -21.38
N ALA A 99 -2.68 -9.47 -22.43
CA ALA A 99 -1.48 -9.04 -23.12
C ALA A 99 -1.67 -7.65 -23.78
N GLN A 100 -2.82 -7.40 -24.40
CA GLN A 100 -3.17 -6.09 -24.96
C GLN A 100 -3.30 -5.02 -23.87
N GLN A 101 -3.95 -5.34 -22.74
CA GLN A 101 -4.01 -4.44 -21.59
C GLN A 101 -2.62 -4.11 -21.05
N TYR A 102 -1.75 -5.11 -20.90
CA TYR A 102 -0.38 -4.91 -20.44
C TYR A 102 0.40 -4.03 -21.41
N ALA A 103 0.38 -4.34 -22.71
CA ALA A 103 1.07 -3.59 -23.75
C ALA A 103 0.63 -2.12 -23.79
N PHE A 104 -0.69 -1.87 -23.75
CA PHE A 104 -1.22 -0.52 -23.66
C PHE A 104 -0.75 0.19 -22.40
N ASN A 105 -0.84 -0.47 -21.25
CA ASN A 105 -0.41 0.14 -19.99
C ASN A 105 1.07 0.48 -20.06
N VAL A 106 1.98 -0.46 -20.30
CA VAL A 106 3.42 -0.13 -20.29
C VAL A 106 3.84 0.81 -21.41
N GLY A 107 3.11 0.86 -22.53
CA GLY A 107 3.40 1.68 -23.70
C GLY A 107 2.70 3.04 -23.77
N LEU A 108 1.81 3.39 -22.83
CA LEU A 108 1.12 4.67 -22.86
C LEU A 108 2.06 5.84 -22.50
N ASP A 109 2.52 6.54 -23.53
CA ASP A 109 3.29 7.78 -23.45
C ASP A 109 2.70 8.81 -24.42
N VAL A 110 1.98 9.76 -23.84
CA VAL A 110 1.37 10.91 -24.49
C VAL A 110 1.61 12.17 -23.65
N THR A 111 1.92 13.28 -24.31
CA THR A 111 2.08 14.56 -23.64
C THR A 111 0.75 15.01 -23.06
N HIS A 112 0.71 15.23 -21.74
CA HIS A 112 -0.49 15.70 -21.04
C HIS A 112 -0.15 16.87 -20.09
N PRO A 113 -0.95 17.97 -20.08
CA PRO A 113 -0.69 19.16 -19.27
C PRO A 113 -0.60 18.90 -17.76
N TYR A 114 -1.28 17.86 -17.27
CA TYR A 114 -1.28 17.46 -15.87
C TYR A 114 -0.40 16.24 -15.55
N ARG A 115 0.46 15.77 -16.48
CA ARG A 115 1.37 14.64 -16.16
C ARG A 115 2.26 15.02 -14.97
N ALA A 116 2.39 14.13 -14.00
CA ALA A 116 3.21 14.36 -12.81
C ALA A 116 4.23 13.23 -12.69
N ASP A 117 5.52 13.58 -12.66
CA ASP A 117 6.61 12.62 -12.55
C ASP A 117 6.56 11.94 -11.17
N PRO A 118 6.64 10.59 -11.08
CA PRO A 118 6.61 9.88 -9.81
C PRO A 118 7.63 10.38 -8.78
N ARG A 119 8.81 10.83 -9.23
CA ARG A 119 9.90 11.28 -8.37
C ARG A 119 9.53 12.49 -7.50
N ILE A 120 8.56 13.29 -7.94
CA ILE A 120 8.09 14.48 -7.23
C ILE A 120 6.78 14.24 -6.46
N TRP A 121 6.22 13.03 -6.50
CA TRP A 121 4.90 12.79 -5.88
C TRP A 121 4.90 13.02 -4.37
N LEU A 122 5.97 12.66 -3.67
CA LEU A 122 6.09 12.90 -2.23
C LEU A 122 6.13 14.40 -1.88
N LEU A 123 6.43 15.27 -2.84
CA LEU A 123 6.43 16.72 -2.63
C LEU A 123 5.02 17.34 -2.80
N LEU A 124 4.06 16.59 -3.36
CA LEU A 124 2.73 17.09 -3.71
C LEU A 124 2.78 18.30 -4.67
N TYR A 125 3.81 18.36 -5.51
CA TYR A 125 4.12 19.55 -6.31
C TYR A 125 3.15 19.78 -7.47
N ARG A 126 2.63 18.70 -8.08
CA ARG A 126 1.77 18.80 -9.28
C ARG A 126 0.48 17.97 -9.14
N PRO A 127 -0.51 18.47 -8.39
CA PRO A 127 -1.84 17.84 -8.28
C PRO A 127 -2.50 17.66 -9.64
N THR A 128 -3.35 16.63 -9.75
CA THR A 128 -4.05 16.31 -11.00
C THR A 128 -5.41 16.97 -11.04
N GLN A 129 -5.68 17.72 -12.11
CA GLN A 129 -6.99 18.29 -12.39
C GLN A 129 -7.90 17.24 -13.02
N PHE A 130 -9.07 17.02 -12.42
CA PHE A 130 -10.09 16.11 -12.96
C PHE A 130 -11.17 16.83 -13.73
N TYR A 131 -11.47 18.07 -13.36
CA TYR A 131 -12.48 18.88 -14.05
C TYR A 131 -12.16 20.36 -13.90
N TYR A 132 -12.33 21.11 -14.98
CA TYR A 132 -12.25 22.57 -14.96
C TYR A 132 -13.24 23.13 -15.98
N GLU A 133 -14.08 24.05 -15.56
CA GLU A 133 -14.99 24.80 -16.44
C GLU A 133 -15.01 26.26 -16.01
N GLY A 134 -14.90 27.16 -16.98
CA GLY A 134 -15.05 28.60 -16.77
C GLY A 134 -16.47 29.04 -17.10
N TYR A 135 -16.98 30.02 -16.35
CA TYR A 135 -18.30 30.60 -16.53
C TYR A 135 -18.19 32.12 -16.68
N GLY A 136 -18.93 32.68 -17.64
CA GLY A 136 -19.09 34.12 -17.80
C GLY A 136 -20.15 34.71 -16.87
N TYR A 137 -20.29 36.03 -16.88
CA TYR A 137 -21.32 36.72 -16.12
C TYR A 137 -22.73 36.21 -16.48
N GLY A 138 -23.50 35.82 -15.45
CA GLY A 138 -24.87 35.30 -15.61
C GLY A 138 -24.96 33.79 -15.88
N GLU A 139 -23.84 33.09 -16.13
CA GLU A 139 -23.80 31.64 -16.35
C GLU A 139 -23.58 30.89 -15.02
N SER A 140 -24.31 29.79 -14.80
CA SER A 140 -24.16 28.92 -13.61
C SER A 140 -24.13 29.66 -12.26
N GLY A 141 -24.80 30.81 -12.16
CA GLY A 141 -24.84 31.65 -10.96
C GLY A 141 -23.61 32.55 -10.76
N CYS A 142 -22.76 32.72 -11.77
CA CYS A 142 -21.61 33.63 -11.71
C CYS A 142 -22.07 35.10 -11.70
N THR A 143 -21.70 35.83 -10.65
CA THR A 143 -22.09 37.23 -10.41
C THR A 143 -20.98 38.25 -10.76
N ILE A 144 -19.87 37.79 -11.32
CA ILE A 144 -18.71 38.59 -11.73
C ILE A 144 -18.32 38.25 -13.17
N ASP A 145 -17.37 38.97 -13.75
CA ASP A 145 -17.00 38.81 -15.17
C ASP A 145 -16.49 37.41 -15.53
N ALA A 146 -15.84 36.71 -14.60
CA ALA A 146 -15.34 35.35 -14.78
C ALA A 146 -15.35 34.54 -13.48
N CYS A 147 -16.01 33.38 -13.51
CA CYS A 147 -15.95 32.37 -12.47
C CYS A 147 -15.36 31.07 -13.04
N SER A 148 -14.95 30.14 -12.16
CA SER A 148 -14.63 28.78 -12.59
C SER A 148 -15.02 27.75 -11.54
N ALA A 149 -15.39 26.56 -11.99
CA ALA A 149 -15.53 25.37 -11.16
C ALA A 149 -14.39 24.41 -11.47
N SER A 150 -13.84 23.80 -10.43
CA SER A 150 -12.62 23.01 -10.50
C SER A 150 -12.69 21.84 -9.53
N ILE A 151 -12.39 20.63 -10.02
CA ILE A 151 -12.20 19.43 -9.19
C ILE A 151 -10.76 18.98 -9.38
N THR A 152 -9.99 19.01 -8.30
CA THR A 152 -8.58 18.63 -8.30
C THR A 152 -8.30 17.60 -7.22
N SER A 153 -7.44 16.63 -7.53
CA SER A 153 -6.99 15.62 -6.58
C SER A 153 -5.73 16.11 -5.88
N ILE A 154 -5.91 16.68 -4.69
CA ILE A 154 -4.83 17.09 -3.81
C ILE A 154 -5.07 16.53 -2.39
N ALA A 155 -4.04 15.90 -1.82
CA ALA A 155 -4.08 15.44 -0.44
C ALA A 155 -4.00 16.64 0.52
N ASN A 156 -4.41 16.45 1.78
CA ASN A 156 -4.18 17.45 2.82
C ASN A 156 -2.66 17.66 2.99
N PRO A 157 -2.09 18.84 2.65
CA PRO A 157 -0.64 19.01 2.60
C PRO A 157 0.06 18.80 3.95
N ILE A 158 -0.62 19.15 5.05
CA ILE A 158 -0.08 18.98 6.41
C ILE A 158 0.05 17.50 6.74
N ILE A 159 -1.03 16.74 6.56
CA ILE A 159 -1.02 15.29 6.83
C ILE A 159 -0.02 14.60 5.90
N TRP A 160 0.00 14.99 4.63
CA TRP A 160 0.90 14.42 3.63
C TRP A 160 2.37 14.60 3.99
N TRP A 161 2.83 15.84 4.22
CA TRP A 161 4.23 16.11 4.52
C TRP A 161 4.66 15.57 5.89
N LEU A 162 3.77 15.58 6.90
CA LEU A 162 4.05 14.91 8.17
C LEU A 162 4.20 13.40 7.98
N SER A 163 3.40 12.79 7.11
CA SER A 163 3.52 11.36 6.77
C SER A 163 4.83 11.05 6.05
N VAL A 164 5.26 11.91 5.11
CA VAL A 164 6.56 11.79 4.45
C VAL A 164 7.71 11.91 5.45
N ALA A 165 7.66 12.89 6.36
CA ALA A 165 8.66 13.05 7.41
C ALA A 165 8.69 11.83 8.36
N ALA A 166 7.52 11.32 8.74
CA ALA A 166 7.39 10.09 9.54
C ALA A 166 7.98 8.88 8.83
N MET A 167 7.71 8.71 7.53
CA MET A 167 8.29 7.65 6.71
C MET A 167 9.83 7.72 6.72
N LEU A 168 10.41 8.90 6.49
CA LEU A 168 11.87 9.07 6.51
C LEU A 168 12.47 8.75 7.88
N TYR A 169 11.80 9.17 8.97
CA TYR A 169 12.19 8.80 10.32
C TYR A 169 12.15 7.28 10.55
N LEU A 170 11.10 6.61 10.08
CA LEU A 170 10.97 5.16 10.19
C LEU A 170 12.03 4.42 9.37
N VAL A 171 12.42 4.93 8.19
CA VAL A 171 13.55 4.39 7.42
C VAL A 171 14.84 4.44 8.25
N TYR A 172 15.12 5.59 8.85
CA TYR A 172 16.25 5.73 9.79
C TYR A 172 16.14 4.74 10.96
N ARG A 173 14.95 4.63 11.57
CA ARG A 173 14.72 3.74 12.72
C ARG A 173 14.90 2.27 12.35
N LEU A 174 14.44 1.86 11.18
CA LEU A 174 14.63 0.50 10.67
C LEU A 174 16.12 0.21 10.46
N ALA A 175 16.87 1.14 9.87
CA ALA A 175 18.30 0.98 9.66
C ALA A 175 19.08 0.85 10.98
N ALA A 176 18.76 1.72 11.94
CA ALA A 176 19.46 1.81 13.23
C ALA A 176 19.05 0.73 14.24
N ARG A 177 17.76 0.36 14.29
CA ARG A 177 17.20 -0.53 15.33
C ARG A 177 16.70 -1.88 14.81
N ARG A 178 16.60 -2.07 13.49
CA ARG A 178 16.17 -3.33 12.83
C ARG A 178 14.81 -3.83 13.32
N GLU A 179 13.88 -2.92 13.56
CA GLU A 179 12.54 -3.24 14.04
C GLU A 179 11.66 -3.81 12.92
N TRP A 180 11.34 -5.10 13.00
CA TRP A 180 10.56 -5.79 11.95
C TRP A 180 9.19 -5.17 11.70
N ARG A 181 8.53 -4.63 12.74
CA ARG A 181 7.22 -3.95 12.62
C ARG A 181 7.31 -2.69 11.75
N VAL A 182 8.40 -1.92 11.91
CA VAL A 182 8.68 -0.76 11.06
C VAL A 182 8.92 -1.22 9.62
N GLY A 183 9.68 -2.31 9.47
CA GLY A 183 9.90 -2.96 8.18
C GLY A 183 8.60 -3.30 7.45
N LEU A 184 7.61 -3.89 8.14
CA LEU A 184 6.32 -4.24 7.52
C LEU A 184 5.56 -3.03 6.96
N VAL A 185 5.52 -1.91 7.70
CA VAL A 185 4.84 -0.70 7.23
C VAL A 185 5.57 -0.11 6.03
N LEU A 186 6.91 -0.03 6.10
CA LEU A 186 7.74 0.49 5.01
C LEU A 186 7.70 -0.40 3.76
N MET A 187 7.49 -1.72 3.90
CA MET A 187 7.32 -2.61 2.75
C MET A 187 6.11 -2.24 1.89
N GLY A 188 5.05 -1.69 2.49
CA GLY A 188 3.93 -1.15 1.73
C GLY A 188 4.31 0.04 0.85
N MET A 189 5.19 0.93 1.34
CA MET A 189 5.75 2.01 0.53
C MET A 189 6.64 1.47 -0.60
N VAL A 190 7.50 0.48 -0.30
CA VAL A 190 8.35 -0.17 -1.30
C VAL A 190 7.50 -0.75 -2.43
N VAL A 191 6.49 -1.55 -2.11
CA VAL A 191 5.63 -2.20 -3.10
C VAL A 191 4.71 -1.20 -3.81
N GLY A 192 4.19 -0.19 -3.10
CA GLY A 192 3.23 0.77 -3.66
C GLY A 192 3.87 1.91 -4.46
N TYR A 193 5.12 2.31 -4.14
CA TYR A 193 5.78 3.47 -4.76
C TYR A 193 6.90 3.10 -5.75
N LEU A 194 7.79 2.16 -5.41
CA LEU A 194 8.96 1.87 -6.26
C LEU A 194 8.62 1.39 -7.68
N PRO A 195 7.56 0.61 -7.93
CA PRO A 195 7.22 0.22 -9.30
C PRO A 195 7.02 1.42 -10.22
N TRP A 196 6.51 2.55 -9.72
CA TRP A 196 6.35 3.77 -10.52
C TRP A 196 7.67 4.38 -10.96
N LEU A 197 8.74 4.19 -10.18
CA LEU A 197 10.09 4.66 -10.54
C LEU A 197 10.70 3.84 -11.68
N LEU A 198 10.15 2.66 -12.00
CA LEU A 198 10.54 1.87 -13.17
C LEU A 198 9.89 2.38 -14.46
N TYR A 199 8.84 3.21 -14.35
CA TYR A 199 8.03 3.66 -15.48
C TYR A 199 7.95 5.20 -15.58
N VAL A 200 9.06 5.91 -15.34
CA VAL A 200 9.11 7.39 -15.35
C VAL A 200 8.78 8.04 -16.70
N ASN A 201 8.96 7.30 -17.79
CA ASN A 201 8.68 7.81 -19.14
C ASN A 201 7.20 7.75 -19.51
N ARG A 202 6.36 7.06 -18.71
CA ARG A 202 4.93 6.96 -18.99
C ARG A 202 4.15 8.22 -18.62
N THR A 203 2.98 8.37 -19.23
CA THR A 203 2.00 9.37 -18.81
C THR A 203 1.31 8.91 -17.53
N VAL A 204 1.80 9.43 -16.41
CA VAL A 204 1.28 9.16 -15.06
C VAL A 204 0.97 10.46 -14.32
N PHE A 205 0.22 10.33 -13.24
CA PHE A 205 -0.43 11.45 -12.56
C PHE A 205 -0.29 11.34 -11.05
N GLN A 206 -0.35 12.47 -10.35
CA GLN A 206 -0.20 12.54 -8.89
C GLN A 206 -1.21 11.66 -8.16
N PHE A 207 -2.45 11.53 -8.65
CA PHE A 207 -3.48 10.76 -7.97
C PHE A 207 -3.16 9.25 -7.87
N TYR A 208 -2.24 8.72 -8.68
CA TYR A 208 -1.74 7.34 -8.53
C TYR A 208 -1.01 7.11 -7.21
N SER A 209 -0.66 8.17 -6.50
CA SER A 209 -0.13 8.09 -5.15
C SER A 209 -1.10 7.43 -4.16
N ILE A 210 -2.40 7.36 -4.49
CA ILE A 210 -3.40 6.64 -3.69
C ILE A 210 -3.00 5.18 -3.44
N ALA A 211 -2.19 4.57 -4.31
CA ALA A 211 -1.68 3.21 -4.16
C ALA A 211 -0.78 3.02 -2.93
N PHE A 212 -0.05 4.05 -2.50
CA PHE A 212 0.83 3.99 -1.33
C PHE A 212 0.42 4.93 -0.20
N GLU A 213 -0.53 5.84 -0.43
CA GLU A 213 -1.05 6.78 0.56
C GLU A 213 -1.46 6.13 1.90
N PRO A 214 -2.15 4.97 1.94
CA PRO A 214 -2.46 4.31 3.21
C PRO A 214 -1.21 3.98 4.03
N TYR A 215 -0.10 3.64 3.38
CA TYR A 215 1.16 3.32 4.07
C TYR A 215 1.89 4.56 4.55
N LEU A 216 1.77 5.70 3.86
CA LEU A 216 2.21 6.99 4.40
C LEU A 216 1.44 7.33 5.69
N ILE A 217 0.11 7.16 5.67
CA ILE A 217 -0.73 7.41 6.86
C ILE A 217 -0.37 6.45 7.99
N LEU A 218 -0.11 5.17 7.69
CA LEU A 218 0.38 4.21 8.69
C LEU A 218 1.75 4.61 9.26
N CYS A 219 2.66 5.16 8.45
CA CYS A 219 3.93 5.70 8.94
C CYS A 219 3.67 6.83 9.95
N LEU A 220 2.78 7.77 9.60
CA LEU A 220 2.42 8.87 10.50
C LEU A 220 1.79 8.36 11.80
N ALA A 221 0.80 7.47 11.70
CA ALA A 221 0.12 6.90 12.86
C ALA A 221 1.10 6.15 13.77
N MET A 222 2.03 5.39 13.19
CA MET A 222 3.05 4.67 13.95
C MET A 222 3.98 5.62 14.71
N VAL A 223 4.44 6.70 14.07
CA VAL A 223 5.30 7.71 14.73
C VAL A 223 4.54 8.47 15.81
N LEU A 224 3.29 8.86 15.56
CA LEU A 224 2.44 9.49 16.58
C LEU A 224 2.22 8.56 17.78
N GLY A 225 2.00 7.25 17.54
CA GLY A 225 1.93 6.24 18.60
C GLY A 225 3.23 6.15 19.42
N MET A 226 4.39 6.25 18.77
CA MET A 226 5.68 6.29 19.47
C MET A 226 5.87 7.56 20.32
N ILE A 227 5.34 8.70 19.87
CA ILE A 227 5.42 9.99 20.59
C ILE A 227 4.48 9.99 21.80
N LEU A 228 3.25 9.49 21.62
CA LEU A 228 2.23 9.47 22.67
C LEU A 228 2.56 8.47 23.79
N GLY A 229 3.34 7.43 23.50
CA GLY A 229 3.68 6.38 24.46
C GLY A 229 2.53 5.41 24.73
N ASP A 230 2.79 4.42 25.58
CA ASP A 230 1.78 3.44 25.96
C ASP A 230 0.93 3.93 27.15
N ARG A 231 -0.30 3.40 27.28
CA ARG A 231 -1.21 3.75 28.39
C ARG A 231 -0.61 3.48 29.78
N GLY A 232 0.40 2.61 29.87
CA GLY A 232 1.10 2.25 31.10
C GLY A 232 2.35 3.09 31.38
N ASP A 233 2.76 3.97 30.47
CA ASP A 233 3.92 4.82 30.68
C ASP A 233 3.63 5.81 31.82
N PRO A 234 4.61 6.03 32.74
CA PRO A 234 4.44 6.99 33.81
C PRO A 234 4.11 8.36 33.20
N ARG A 235 2.91 8.89 33.50
CA ARG A 235 2.59 10.28 33.16
C ARG A 235 3.73 11.13 33.74
N PRO A 236 4.34 12.04 32.96
CA PRO A 236 5.31 12.96 33.51
C PRO A 236 4.65 13.63 34.72
N ALA A 237 5.16 13.33 35.92
CA ALA A 237 4.65 13.95 37.12
C ALA A 237 4.74 15.46 36.86
N ALA A 238 3.59 16.14 36.82
CA ALA A 238 3.55 17.58 36.74
C ALA A 238 4.54 18.06 37.80
N ARG A 239 5.61 18.73 37.38
CA ARG A 239 6.57 19.31 38.31
C ARG A 239 5.74 20.20 39.21
N ALA A 240 5.50 19.73 40.44
CA ALA A 240 4.86 20.52 41.46
C ALA A 240 5.76 21.74 41.61
N ALA A 241 5.27 22.88 41.15
CA ALA A 241 5.92 24.16 41.34
C ALA A 241 6.08 24.36 42.86
N SER A 242 7.33 24.26 43.30
CA SER A 242 7.80 24.79 44.58
C SER A 242 8.04 26.28 44.45
#